data_AF-A0A6J1TSS2-F1
#
_entry.id   AF-A0A6J1TSS2-F1
#
_cell.length_a   1.000
_cell.length_b   1.000
_cell.length_c   1.000
_cell.angle_alpha   90.00
_cell.angle_beta   90.00
_cell.angle_gamma   90.00
#
_symmetry.space_group_name_H-M   'P 1'
#
loop_
_entity.id
_entity.type
_entity.pdbx_description
1 polymer ?
#
loop_
_entity_poly.entity_id
_entity_poly.type
_entity_poly.pdbx_seq_one_letter_code
_entity_poly.pdbx_strand_id
1 'polypeptide(L)'
;MAESEETDWDAFLDKFQGPQRYEGAFDPTTWEQEFDQIPIFMKNAPTEINPKQNPDLACLQSIVFDEEQSSEEQAKTYKNEGNDYFKEKDYKKAVISYTEGLKKKCSDLELNTVLHTNRAAAHFYLGNYRSALNDAVAARKLNPSHLKAIIRGALCHVELKHFSEAMAWCEEGLKLYPQEKKLLEIRTKADRLKRTEERDLRKAKFQEKKEQSQKVALLKAIKDRNIRLSPVPSTDEMAISKDLAEMSLDGLSSESGSGAKVYLEDTGSLTWPVLFLYPEHGQTDFISAFHEESRFVDHLVVMFEESPAWDTERKYVPKELELYFEDEERGDLYQINPETTLLETLQHKRYFVKAGTPAFLVLVKDAPFSKSYLFGKTVHQ
;
A
#
# COMPACT_ATOMS: atom_id res chain seq x y z
N MET A 1 6.76 -54.58 -30.87
CA MET A 1 6.37 -53.54 -29.89
C MET A 1 5.36 -54.04 -28.85
N ALA A 2 5.10 -55.36 -28.75
CA ALA A 2 4.23 -55.93 -27.70
C ALA A 2 5.00 -56.74 -26.64
N GLU A 3 6.19 -57.27 -26.98
CA GLU A 3 7.02 -58.03 -26.03
C GLU A 3 7.75 -57.16 -24.98
N SER A 4 7.79 -55.84 -25.17
CA SER A 4 8.44 -54.91 -24.23
C SER A 4 7.53 -54.40 -23.11
N GLU A 5 6.21 -54.59 -23.20
CA GLU A 5 5.27 -54.17 -22.16
C GLU A 5 4.97 -55.31 -21.16
N GLU A 6 4.91 -56.58 -21.61
CA GLU A 6 4.77 -57.72 -20.70
C GLU A 6 5.98 -57.88 -19.77
N THR A 7 7.18 -57.62 -20.28
CA THR A 7 8.42 -57.68 -19.49
C THR A 7 8.53 -56.59 -18.42
N ASP A 8 7.83 -55.45 -18.60
CA ASP A 8 7.81 -54.35 -17.61
C ASP A 8 6.79 -54.61 -16.50
N TRP A 9 5.66 -55.25 -16.82
CA TRP A 9 4.69 -55.71 -15.82
C TRP A 9 5.21 -56.86 -14.97
N ASP A 10 5.89 -57.83 -15.58
CA ASP A 10 6.52 -58.92 -14.84
C ASP A 10 7.63 -58.37 -13.92
N ALA A 11 8.45 -57.42 -14.40
CA ALA A 11 9.45 -56.74 -13.57
C ALA A 11 8.84 -55.87 -12.45
N PHE A 12 7.64 -55.31 -12.64
CA PHE A 12 6.91 -54.59 -11.61
C PHE A 12 6.34 -55.54 -10.54
N LEU A 13 5.78 -56.68 -10.93
CA LEU A 13 5.25 -57.68 -10.01
C LEU A 13 6.36 -58.38 -9.22
N ASP A 14 7.54 -58.58 -9.82
CA ASP A 14 8.70 -59.18 -9.14
C ASP A 14 9.20 -58.32 -7.96
N LYS A 15 8.95 -57.00 -7.98
CA LYS A 15 9.23 -56.11 -6.83
C LYS A 15 8.39 -56.43 -5.59
N PHE A 16 7.26 -57.11 -5.76
CA PHE A 16 6.38 -57.56 -4.66
C PHE A 16 6.57 -59.04 -4.29
N GLN A 17 7.39 -59.79 -5.04
CA GLN A 17 7.63 -61.23 -4.80
C GLN A 17 8.82 -61.50 -3.86
N GLY A 18 9.53 -60.46 -3.41
CA GLY A 18 10.57 -60.58 -2.38
C GLY A 18 9.99 -60.85 -0.99
N PRO A 19 10.76 -61.43 -0.04
CA PRO A 19 10.32 -61.70 1.33
C PRO A 19 10.26 -60.44 2.21
N GLN A 20 10.01 -59.27 1.61
CA GLN A 20 9.68 -58.07 2.37
C GLN A 20 8.22 -58.17 2.80
N ARG A 21 7.98 -58.94 3.86
CA ARG A 21 6.74 -58.84 4.64
C ARG A 21 6.60 -57.37 5.05
N TYR A 22 5.40 -56.81 4.87
CA TYR A 22 5.06 -55.48 5.37
C TYR A 22 5.57 -55.33 6.81
N GLU A 23 6.48 -54.38 7.05
CA GLU A 23 7.05 -54.17 8.38
C GLU A 23 5.96 -53.63 9.31
N GLY A 24 5.72 -54.35 10.42
CA GLY A 24 4.60 -54.08 11.32
C GLY A 24 3.29 -54.77 10.94
N ALA A 25 3.30 -55.72 10.00
CA ALA A 25 2.14 -56.60 9.79
C ALA A 25 1.95 -57.52 11.00
N PHE A 26 0.69 -57.78 11.33
CA PHE A 26 0.34 -58.76 12.35
C PHE A 26 0.92 -60.13 12.01
N ASP A 27 1.40 -60.85 13.03
CA ASP A 27 1.86 -62.22 12.81
C ASP A 27 0.66 -63.10 12.38
N PRO A 28 0.74 -63.84 11.26
CA PRO A 28 -0.36 -64.67 10.76
C PRO A 28 -0.92 -65.70 11.75
N THR A 29 -0.16 -66.03 12.80
CA THR A 29 -0.57 -67.00 13.83
C THR A 29 -1.07 -66.35 15.12
N THR A 30 -0.66 -65.12 15.44
CA THR A 30 -1.08 -64.38 16.64
C THR A 30 -1.87 -63.10 16.35
N TRP A 31 -2.24 -62.86 15.08
CA TRP A 31 -2.92 -61.64 14.65
C TRP A 31 -4.18 -61.35 15.46
N GLU A 32 -4.98 -62.37 15.83
CA GLU A 32 -6.19 -62.14 16.64
C GLU A 32 -5.87 -61.53 18.01
N GLN A 33 -4.75 -61.93 18.62
CA GLN A 33 -4.32 -61.43 19.93
C GLN A 33 -3.71 -60.03 19.82
N GLU A 34 -2.97 -59.76 18.76
CA GLU A 34 -2.40 -58.43 18.48
C GLU A 34 -3.50 -57.43 18.11
N PHE A 35 -4.52 -57.89 17.37
CA PHE A 35 -5.69 -57.10 17.02
C PHE A 35 -6.55 -56.77 18.23
N ASP A 36 -6.73 -57.73 19.15
CA ASP A 36 -7.42 -57.52 20.42
C ASP A 36 -6.63 -56.63 21.41
N GLN A 37 -5.36 -56.30 21.12
CA GLN A 37 -4.59 -55.29 21.87
C GLN A 37 -4.75 -53.87 21.32
N ILE A 38 -5.39 -53.70 20.16
CA ILE A 38 -5.62 -52.37 19.58
C ILE A 38 -6.93 -51.82 20.14
N PRO A 39 -6.93 -50.60 20.70
CA PRO A 39 -8.10 -50.05 21.38
C PRO A 39 -9.41 -50.08 20.59
N ILE A 40 -9.34 -49.90 19.26
CA ILE A 40 -10.53 -49.84 18.39
C ILE A 40 -11.12 -51.24 18.08
N PHE A 41 -10.35 -52.30 18.31
CA PHE A 41 -10.72 -53.68 17.98
C PHE A 41 -10.78 -54.60 19.21
N MET A 42 -10.46 -54.06 20.39
CA MET A 42 -10.61 -54.74 21.68
C MET A 42 -12.03 -55.25 21.88
N LYS A 43 -12.16 -56.54 22.15
CA LYS A 43 -13.44 -57.16 22.53
C LYS A 43 -13.85 -56.77 23.94
N ASN A 44 -12.88 -56.58 24.84
CA ASN A 44 -13.11 -56.21 26.24
C ASN A 44 -12.08 -55.18 26.70
N ALA A 45 -12.53 -54.06 27.27
CA ALA A 45 -11.66 -53.06 27.86
C ALA A 45 -11.14 -53.53 29.25
N PRO A 46 -9.84 -53.40 29.55
CA PRO A 46 -9.29 -53.70 30.87
C PRO A 46 -9.82 -52.71 31.93
N THR A 47 -10.09 -53.19 33.15
CA THR A 47 -10.65 -52.38 34.24
C THR A 47 -9.68 -51.36 34.83
N GLU A 48 -8.37 -51.60 34.72
CA GLU A 48 -7.30 -50.67 35.11
C GLU A 48 -6.33 -50.50 33.95
N ILE A 49 -6.20 -49.28 33.42
CA ILE A 49 -5.32 -48.97 32.30
C ILE A 49 -4.02 -48.39 32.84
N ASN A 50 -2.89 -49.05 32.58
CA ASN A 50 -1.57 -48.56 32.94
C ASN A 50 -0.99 -47.69 31.80
N PRO A 51 -0.77 -46.38 32.00
CA PRO A 51 -0.31 -45.47 30.94
C PRO A 51 1.05 -45.83 30.33
N LYS A 52 1.89 -46.58 31.06
CA LYS A 52 3.21 -47.03 30.57
C LYS A 52 3.13 -48.27 29.68
N GLN A 53 2.10 -49.09 29.84
CA GLN A 53 1.92 -50.33 29.08
C GLN A 53 1.04 -50.09 27.86
N ASN A 54 -0.04 -49.32 27.99
CA ASN A 54 -0.99 -49.06 26.91
C ASN A 54 -1.25 -47.54 26.78
N PRO A 55 -0.36 -46.79 26.11
CA PRO A 55 -0.49 -45.34 25.98
C PRO A 55 -1.73 -44.92 25.18
N ASP A 56 -2.12 -45.69 24.16
CA ASP A 56 -3.27 -45.37 23.30
C ASP A 56 -4.60 -45.52 24.03
N LEU A 57 -4.74 -46.57 24.85
CA LEU A 57 -5.90 -46.75 25.72
C LEU A 57 -6.00 -45.65 26.79
N ALA A 58 -4.87 -45.26 27.37
CA ALA A 58 -4.83 -44.18 28.36
C ALA A 58 -5.22 -42.84 27.74
N CYS A 59 -4.78 -42.58 26.50
CA CYS A 59 -5.19 -41.42 25.70
C CYS A 59 -6.71 -41.43 25.46
N LEU A 60 -7.27 -42.54 24.95
CA LEU A 60 -8.70 -42.67 24.71
C LEU A 60 -9.53 -42.55 25.99
N GLN A 61 -9.06 -43.13 27.09
CA GLN A 61 -9.69 -42.99 28.40
C GLN A 61 -9.70 -41.52 28.86
N SER A 62 -8.62 -40.78 28.68
CA SER A 62 -8.60 -39.34 28.98
C SER A 62 -9.57 -38.53 28.11
N ILE A 63 -9.69 -38.86 26.82
CA ILE A 63 -10.65 -38.22 25.91
C ILE A 63 -12.10 -38.49 26.35
N VAL A 64 -12.42 -39.73 26.73
CA VAL A 64 -13.76 -40.11 27.21
C VAL A 64 -14.09 -39.44 28.54
N PHE A 65 -13.15 -39.41 29.49
CA PHE A 65 -13.36 -38.71 30.76
C PHE A 65 -13.48 -37.19 30.59
N ASP A 66 -12.77 -36.60 29.63
CA ASP A 66 -12.93 -35.19 29.29
C ASP A 66 -14.33 -34.90 28.73
N GLU A 67 -14.96 -35.82 27.99
CA GLU A 67 -16.35 -35.69 27.54
C GLU A 67 -17.37 -35.82 28.68
N GLU A 68 -17.08 -36.60 29.72
CA GLU A 68 -17.91 -36.77 30.92
C GLU A 68 -17.80 -35.61 31.92
N GLN A 69 -16.77 -34.76 31.82
CA GLN A 69 -16.63 -33.56 32.65
C GLN A 69 -17.75 -32.54 32.40
N SER A 70 -18.11 -31.80 33.45
CA SER A 70 -19.05 -30.69 33.31
C SER A 70 -18.53 -29.66 32.30
N SER A 71 -19.42 -29.03 31.52
CA SER A 71 -19.04 -28.00 30.55
C SER A 71 -18.26 -26.84 31.18
N GLU A 72 -18.44 -26.59 32.48
CA GLU A 72 -17.67 -25.61 33.26
C GLU A 72 -16.23 -26.05 33.52
N GLU A 73 -16.00 -27.34 33.78
CA GLU A 73 -14.66 -27.90 34.01
C GLU A 73 -13.87 -27.95 32.71
N GLN A 74 -14.49 -28.40 31.63
CA GLN A 74 -13.91 -28.35 30.28
C GLN A 74 -13.49 -26.91 29.91
N ALA A 75 -14.36 -25.93 30.15
CA ALA A 75 -14.05 -24.52 29.90
C ALA A 75 -12.88 -23.99 30.75
N LYS A 76 -12.73 -24.48 32.00
CA LYS A 76 -11.58 -24.15 32.86
C LYS A 76 -10.29 -24.77 32.35
N THR A 77 -10.33 -26.01 31.84
CA THR A 77 -9.18 -26.68 31.22
C THR A 77 -8.66 -25.87 30.03
N TYR A 78 -9.55 -25.53 29.08
CA TYR A 78 -9.19 -24.69 27.93
C TYR A 78 -8.70 -23.29 28.30
N LYS A 79 -9.25 -22.69 29.38
CA LYS A 79 -8.73 -21.43 29.92
C LYS A 79 -7.28 -21.59 30.39
N ASN A 80 -6.96 -22.67 31.08
CA ASN A 80 -5.62 -22.91 31.61
C ASN A 80 -4.62 -23.19 30.47
N GLU A 81 -4.98 -24.04 29.50
CA GLU A 81 -4.19 -24.27 28.29
C GLU A 81 -3.92 -22.97 27.53
N GLY A 82 -4.97 -22.16 27.32
CA GLY A 82 -4.84 -20.86 26.67
C GLY A 82 -3.90 -19.92 27.43
N ASN A 83 -3.89 -19.97 28.78
CA ASN A 83 -2.98 -19.18 29.60
C ASN A 83 -1.53 -19.66 29.44
N ASP A 84 -1.30 -20.96 29.29
CA ASP A 84 0.04 -21.52 29.12
C ASP A 84 0.61 -21.16 27.74
N TYR A 85 -0.18 -21.32 26.67
CA TYR A 85 0.20 -20.80 25.35
C TYR A 85 0.44 -19.29 25.36
N PHE A 86 -0.34 -18.54 26.13
CA PHE A 86 -0.16 -17.10 26.27
C PHE A 86 1.17 -16.75 26.96
N LYS A 87 1.58 -17.50 27.99
CA LYS A 87 2.90 -17.34 28.65
C LYS A 87 4.04 -17.65 27.69
N GLU A 88 3.86 -18.67 26.84
CA GLU A 88 4.80 -19.04 25.77
C GLU A 88 4.83 -18.05 24.60
N LYS A 89 3.95 -17.03 24.62
CA LYS A 89 3.75 -16.05 23.53
C LYS A 89 3.23 -16.66 22.23
N ASP A 90 2.75 -17.91 22.25
CA ASP A 90 2.00 -18.50 21.14
C ASP A 90 0.54 -18.02 21.20
N TYR A 91 0.34 -16.77 20.81
CA TYR A 91 -0.97 -16.13 20.88
C TYR A 91 -1.99 -16.77 19.92
N LYS A 92 -1.53 -17.42 18.83
CA LYS A 92 -2.43 -18.10 17.89
C LYS A 92 -3.07 -19.31 18.55
N LYS A 93 -2.28 -20.18 19.18
CA LYS A 93 -2.82 -21.32 19.94
C LYS A 93 -3.66 -20.88 21.12
N ALA A 94 -3.23 -19.82 21.83
CA ALA A 94 -4.01 -19.27 22.93
C ALA A 94 -5.43 -18.84 22.48
N VAL A 95 -5.56 -18.16 21.35
CA VAL A 95 -6.88 -17.79 20.77
C VAL A 95 -7.75 -19.01 20.50
N ILE A 96 -7.15 -20.08 19.96
CA ILE A 96 -7.86 -21.32 19.66
C ILE A 96 -8.38 -21.95 20.96
N SER A 97 -7.52 -22.16 21.95
CA SER A 97 -7.91 -22.73 23.25
C SER A 97 -9.01 -21.91 23.93
N TYR A 98 -8.90 -20.58 24.00
CA TYR A 98 -9.97 -19.76 24.58
C TYR A 98 -11.29 -19.83 23.78
N THR A 99 -11.20 -20.00 22.46
CA THR A 99 -12.38 -20.15 21.60
C THR A 99 -13.08 -21.49 21.84
N GLU A 100 -12.33 -22.58 22.00
CA GLU A 100 -12.88 -23.87 22.40
C GLU A 100 -13.52 -23.81 23.78
N GLY A 101 -12.90 -23.12 24.74
CA GLY A 101 -13.49 -22.86 26.06
C GLY A 101 -14.83 -22.13 25.99
N LEU A 102 -14.93 -21.08 25.15
CA LEU A 102 -16.18 -20.34 24.94
C LEU A 102 -17.26 -21.17 24.22
N LYS A 103 -16.88 -22.12 23.35
CA LYS A 103 -17.81 -23.02 22.67
C LYS A 103 -18.52 -23.99 23.61
N LYS A 104 -17.94 -24.28 24.78
CA LYS A 104 -18.58 -25.13 25.80
C LYS A 104 -19.82 -24.50 26.44
N LYS A 105 -20.09 -23.20 26.19
CA LYS A 105 -21.30 -22.49 26.64
C LYS A 105 -21.60 -22.68 28.12
N CYS A 106 -20.58 -22.52 28.97
CA CYS A 106 -20.73 -22.65 30.40
C CYS A 106 -21.68 -21.58 30.97
N SER A 107 -22.41 -21.91 32.04
CA SER A 107 -23.32 -21.00 32.76
C SER A 107 -22.60 -19.92 33.57
N ASP A 108 -21.33 -20.15 33.88
CA ASP A 108 -20.51 -19.25 34.69
C ASP A 108 -20.14 -17.96 33.93
N LEU A 109 -20.78 -16.86 34.34
CA LEU A 109 -20.61 -15.54 33.76
C LEU A 109 -19.20 -14.98 33.96
N GLU A 110 -18.59 -15.25 35.10
CA GLU A 110 -17.23 -14.77 35.43
C GLU A 110 -16.20 -15.52 34.58
N LEU A 111 -16.35 -16.84 34.45
CA LEU A 111 -15.49 -17.65 33.59
C LEU A 111 -15.55 -17.19 32.13
N ASN A 112 -16.76 -16.97 31.59
CA ASN A 112 -16.94 -16.46 30.24
C ASN A 112 -16.33 -15.05 30.07
N THR A 113 -16.48 -14.17 31.06
CA THR A 113 -15.85 -12.84 31.07
C THR A 113 -14.34 -12.93 30.98
N VAL A 114 -13.72 -13.83 31.76
CA VAL A 114 -12.26 -14.04 31.75
C VAL A 114 -11.80 -14.62 30.42
N LEU A 115 -12.51 -15.61 29.87
CA LEU A 115 -12.20 -16.20 28.57
C LEU A 115 -12.22 -15.16 27.45
N HIS A 116 -13.27 -14.33 27.38
CA HIS A 116 -13.32 -13.21 26.42
C HIS A 116 -12.19 -12.22 26.64
N THR A 117 -11.88 -11.85 27.89
CA THR A 117 -10.81 -10.87 28.19
C THR A 117 -9.43 -11.41 27.83
N ASN A 118 -9.17 -12.70 28.05
CA ASN A 118 -7.90 -13.34 27.71
C ASN A 118 -7.77 -13.56 26.20
N ARG A 119 -8.86 -13.93 25.50
CA ARG A 119 -8.87 -13.98 24.04
C ARG A 119 -8.68 -12.60 23.41
N ALA A 120 -9.29 -11.56 23.98
CA ALA A 120 -9.05 -10.17 23.58
C ALA A 120 -7.57 -9.80 23.73
N ALA A 121 -6.92 -10.23 24.81
CA ALA A 121 -5.50 -10.01 25.00
C ALA A 121 -4.67 -10.70 23.92
N ALA A 122 -4.94 -11.96 23.62
CA ALA A 122 -4.22 -12.71 22.60
C ALA A 122 -4.40 -12.09 21.20
N HIS A 123 -5.63 -11.70 20.84
CA HIS A 123 -5.90 -10.96 19.60
C HIS A 123 -5.18 -9.61 19.55
N PHE A 124 -5.09 -8.88 20.67
CA PHE A 124 -4.38 -7.61 20.72
C PHE A 124 -2.89 -7.78 20.42
N TYR A 125 -2.24 -8.80 21.00
CA TYR A 125 -0.82 -9.07 20.71
C TYR A 125 -0.57 -9.61 19.30
N LEU A 126 -1.59 -10.17 18.64
CA LEU A 126 -1.55 -10.54 17.22
C LEU A 126 -1.77 -9.35 16.27
N GLY A 127 -2.11 -8.16 16.78
CA GLY A 127 -2.48 -7.01 15.95
C GLY A 127 -3.93 -7.03 15.44
N ASN A 128 -4.74 -8.00 15.88
CA ASN A 128 -6.14 -8.14 15.50
C ASN A 128 -7.04 -7.23 16.35
N TYR A 129 -6.84 -5.91 16.28
CA TYR A 129 -7.46 -4.95 17.20
C TYR A 129 -8.99 -4.93 17.14
N ARG A 130 -9.60 -5.17 15.97
CA ARG A 130 -11.06 -5.25 15.84
C ARG A 130 -11.65 -6.47 16.56
N SER A 131 -11.02 -7.65 16.39
CA SER A 131 -11.44 -8.86 17.09
C SER A 131 -11.23 -8.73 18.60
N ALA A 132 -10.09 -8.17 19.01
CA ALA A 132 -9.82 -7.87 20.41
C ALA A 132 -10.85 -6.91 21.03
N LEU A 133 -11.27 -5.89 20.28
CA LEU A 133 -12.32 -4.97 20.73
C LEU A 133 -13.68 -5.67 20.88
N ASN A 134 -14.06 -6.51 19.92
CA ASN A 134 -15.31 -7.27 20.00
C ASN A 134 -15.36 -8.16 21.25
N ASP A 135 -14.25 -8.82 21.56
CA ASP A 135 -14.13 -9.63 22.77
C ASP A 135 -14.14 -8.78 24.05
N ALA A 136 -13.47 -7.62 24.06
CA ALA A 136 -13.52 -6.70 25.20
C ALA A 136 -14.94 -6.15 25.43
N VAL A 137 -15.68 -5.86 24.36
CA VAL A 137 -17.09 -5.45 24.42
C VAL A 137 -17.96 -6.59 24.95
N ALA A 138 -17.74 -7.83 24.49
CA ALA A 138 -18.46 -9.00 24.98
C ALA A 138 -18.21 -9.22 26.48
N ALA A 139 -16.94 -9.20 26.92
CA ALA A 139 -16.58 -9.30 28.33
C ALA A 139 -17.24 -8.19 29.17
N ARG A 140 -17.26 -6.95 28.67
CA ARG A 140 -17.91 -5.82 29.35
C ARG A 140 -19.43 -5.95 29.43
N LYS A 141 -20.09 -6.60 28.45
CA LYS A 141 -21.52 -6.90 28.51
C LYS A 141 -21.84 -7.94 29.60
N LEU A 142 -20.95 -8.92 29.77
CA LEU A 142 -21.09 -9.96 30.79
C LEU A 142 -20.81 -9.40 32.19
N ASN A 143 -19.68 -8.70 32.35
CA ASN A 143 -19.33 -8.03 33.60
C ASN A 143 -18.88 -6.57 33.30
N PRO A 144 -19.77 -5.58 33.49
CA PRO A 144 -19.47 -4.16 33.26
C PRO A 144 -18.36 -3.61 34.15
N SER A 145 -18.11 -4.24 35.30
CA SER A 145 -17.04 -3.85 36.23
C SER A 145 -15.69 -4.47 35.91
N HIS A 146 -15.57 -5.33 34.90
CA HIS A 146 -14.32 -6.04 34.65
C HIS A 146 -13.21 -5.10 34.12
N LEU A 147 -12.31 -4.68 35.03
CA LEU A 147 -11.28 -3.67 34.75
C LEU A 147 -10.38 -4.03 33.55
N LYS A 148 -9.94 -5.30 33.44
CA LYS A 148 -9.05 -5.73 32.35
C LYS A 148 -9.72 -5.64 30.98
N ALA A 149 -11.03 -5.88 30.89
CA ALA A 149 -11.79 -5.72 29.65
C ALA A 149 -11.90 -4.24 29.26
N ILE A 150 -12.17 -3.36 30.23
CA ILE A 150 -12.25 -1.91 29.99
C ILE A 150 -10.91 -1.37 29.48
N ILE A 151 -9.80 -1.71 30.16
CA ILE A 151 -8.45 -1.32 29.74
C ILE A 151 -8.15 -1.86 28.33
N ARG A 152 -8.50 -3.12 28.04
CA ARG A 152 -8.24 -3.72 26.72
C ARG A 152 -9.04 -3.02 25.62
N GLY A 153 -10.32 -2.75 25.84
CA GLY A 153 -11.16 -2.06 24.86
C GLY A 153 -10.68 -0.63 24.59
N ALA A 154 -10.30 0.10 25.64
CA ALA A 154 -9.70 1.43 25.49
C ALA A 154 -8.40 1.39 24.67
N LEU A 155 -7.51 0.43 24.93
CA LEU A 155 -6.30 0.22 24.13
C LEU A 155 -6.62 -0.11 22.67
N CYS A 156 -7.60 -0.99 22.42
CA CYS A 156 -8.00 -1.33 21.05
C CYS A 156 -8.52 -0.10 20.30
N HIS A 157 -9.31 0.76 20.94
CA HIS A 157 -9.76 2.01 20.34
C HIS A 157 -8.60 2.96 20.01
N VAL A 158 -7.56 3.04 20.85
CA VAL A 158 -6.35 3.82 20.54
C VAL A 158 -5.63 3.27 19.30
N GLU A 159 -5.44 1.95 19.22
CA GLU A 159 -4.76 1.32 18.06
C GLU A 159 -5.59 1.43 16.77
N LEU A 160 -6.93 1.45 16.89
CA LEU A 160 -7.85 1.70 15.78
C LEU A 160 -8.01 3.19 15.42
N LYS A 161 -7.28 4.09 16.09
CA LYS A 161 -7.39 5.56 15.95
C LYS A 161 -8.78 6.13 16.26
N HIS A 162 -9.61 5.38 16.98
CA HIS A 162 -10.91 5.81 17.48
C HIS A 162 -10.71 6.53 18.83
N PHE A 163 -10.06 7.69 18.81
CA PHE A 163 -9.57 8.35 20.02
C PHE A 163 -10.70 8.87 20.93
N SER A 164 -11.82 9.31 20.36
CA SER A 164 -12.96 9.78 21.14
C SER A 164 -13.59 8.65 21.95
N GLU A 165 -13.74 7.48 21.33
CA GLU A 165 -14.24 6.27 21.95
C GLU A 165 -13.26 5.73 22.99
N ALA A 166 -11.95 5.76 22.73
CA ALA A 166 -10.94 5.39 23.71
C ALA A 166 -11.05 6.21 25.00
N MET A 167 -11.26 7.53 24.87
CA MET A 167 -11.46 8.41 26.02
C MET A 167 -12.75 8.08 26.77
N ALA A 168 -13.85 7.84 26.05
CA ALA A 168 -15.13 7.47 26.67
C ALA A 168 -15.02 6.17 27.49
N TRP A 169 -14.35 5.15 26.95
CA TRP A 169 -14.06 3.91 27.69
C TRP A 169 -13.21 4.14 28.93
N CYS A 170 -12.21 5.01 28.86
CA CYS A 170 -11.40 5.36 30.02
C CYS A 170 -12.22 6.11 31.08
N GLU A 171 -13.09 7.04 30.68
CA GLU A 171 -13.94 7.80 31.59
C GLU A 171 -14.95 6.90 32.30
N GLU A 172 -15.59 5.98 31.58
CA GLU A 172 -16.45 4.95 32.18
C GLU A 172 -15.67 4.08 33.18
N GLY A 173 -14.48 3.63 32.80
CA GLY A 173 -13.63 2.85 33.70
C GLY A 173 -13.17 3.61 34.94
N LEU A 174 -12.83 4.90 34.80
CA LEU A 174 -12.41 5.75 35.91
C LEU A 174 -13.56 6.11 36.86
N LYS A 175 -14.82 6.06 36.41
CA LYS A 175 -15.99 6.16 37.33
C LYS A 175 -16.04 4.97 38.30
N LEU A 176 -15.66 3.78 37.84
CA LEU A 176 -15.62 2.56 38.65
C LEU A 176 -14.31 2.44 39.44
N TYR A 177 -13.19 2.84 38.83
CA TYR A 177 -11.83 2.73 39.37
C TYR A 177 -11.09 4.07 39.31
N PRO A 178 -11.40 5.03 40.19
CA PRO A 178 -10.87 6.40 40.10
C PRO A 178 -9.34 6.53 40.19
N GLN A 179 -8.67 5.57 40.82
CA GLN A 179 -7.22 5.58 41.04
C GLN A 179 -6.43 4.73 40.03
N GLU A 180 -7.09 4.18 39.01
CA GLU A 180 -6.42 3.32 38.03
C GLU A 180 -5.51 4.13 37.09
N LYS A 181 -4.20 4.04 37.34
CA LYS A 181 -3.17 4.78 36.58
C LYS A 181 -3.20 4.46 35.09
N LYS A 182 -3.42 3.20 34.72
CA LYS A 182 -3.38 2.76 33.32
C LYS A 182 -4.48 3.39 32.48
N LEU A 183 -5.68 3.56 33.03
CA LEU A 183 -6.78 4.25 32.33
C LEU A 183 -6.49 5.74 32.14
N LEU A 184 -5.86 6.38 33.13
CA LEU A 184 -5.44 7.78 33.01
C LEU A 184 -4.35 7.97 31.94
N GLU A 185 -3.38 7.06 31.88
CA GLU A 185 -2.34 7.04 30.83
C GLU A 185 -2.93 6.83 29.44
N ILE A 186 -3.89 5.91 29.28
CA ILE A 186 -4.55 5.67 28.00
C ILE A 186 -5.36 6.89 27.58
N ARG A 187 -6.12 7.50 28.50
CA ARG A 187 -6.91 8.72 28.23
C ARG A 187 -6.04 9.88 27.78
N THR A 188 -4.95 10.14 28.49
CA THR A 188 -4.01 11.23 28.14
C THR A 188 -3.30 10.97 26.81
N LYS A 189 -2.92 9.71 26.53
CA LYS A 189 -2.39 9.29 25.23
C LYS A 189 -3.42 9.54 24.12
N ALA A 190 -4.68 9.13 24.30
CA ALA A 190 -5.75 9.28 23.32
C ALA A 190 -6.05 10.76 23.02
N ASP A 191 -6.17 11.62 24.05
CA ASP A 191 -6.38 13.06 23.87
C ASP A 191 -5.23 13.72 23.09
N ARG A 192 -3.97 13.38 23.44
CA ARG A 192 -2.80 13.89 22.73
C ARG A 192 -2.80 13.49 21.24
N LEU A 193 -3.13 12.22 20.95
CA LEU A 193 -3.17 11.73 19.57
C LEU A 193 -4.32 12.38 18.78
N LYS A 194 -5.51 12.51 19.37
CA LYS A 194 -6.64 13.22 18.77
C LYS A 194 -6.30 14.64 18.37
N ARG A 195 -5.70 15.41 19.28
CA ARG A 195 -5.29 16.81 19.00
C ARG A 195 -4.25 16.89 17.89
N THR A 196 -3.35 15.91 17.83
CA THR A 196 -2.32 15.82 16.78
C THR A 196 -2.96 15.56 15.42
N GLU A 197 -3.87 14.59 15.34
CA GLU A 197 -4.61 14.27 14.12
C GLU A 197 -5.47 15.44 13.64
N GLU A 198 -6.20 16.11 14.54
CA GLU A 198 -7.00 17.29 14.19
C GLU A 198 -6.12 18.44 13.66
N ARG A 199 -4.94 18.67 14.27
CA ARG A 199 -3.98 19.67 13.80
C ARG A 199 -3.47 19.33 12.41
N ASP A 200 -3.10 18.07 12.18
CA ASP A 200 -2.51 17.63 10.92
C ASP A 200 -3.56 17.65 9.80
N LEU A 201 -4.82 17.27 10.09
CA LEU A 201 -5.96 17.44 9.19
C LEU A 201 -6.22 18.91 8.83
N ARG A 202 -6.16 19.83 9.80
CA ARG A 202 -6.33 21.27 9.54
C ARG A 202 -5.21 21.80 8.64
N LYS A 203 -3.96 21.40 8.89
CA LYS A 203 -2.82 21.78 8.06
C LYS A 203 -2.95 21.23 6.64
N ALA A 204 -3.33 19.97 6.48
CA ALA A 204 -3.56 19.34 5.18
C ALA A 204 -4.66 20.06 4.38
N LYS A 205 -5.83 20.31 5.00
CA LYS A 205 -6.93 21.06 4.36
C LYS A 205 -6.52 22.48 3.96
N PHE A 206 -5.73 23.15 4.79
CA PHE A 206 -5.23 24.49 4.46
C PHE A 206 -4.27 24.45 3.27
N GLN A 207 -3.33 23.49 3.26
CA GLN A 207 -2.38 23.31 2.17
C GLN A 207 -3.08 22.94 0.86
N GLU A 208 -4.03 22.00 0.90
CA GLU A 208 -4.86 21.62 -0.25
C GLU A 208 -5.62 22.83 -0.82
N LYS A 209 -6.25 23.64 0.04
CA LYS A 209 -6.94 24.86 -0.39
C LYS A 209 -5.98 25.88 -1.01
N LYS A 210 -4.77 26.02 -0.45
CA LYS A 210 -3.73 26.90 -0.99
C LYS A 210 -3.29 26.43 -2.38
N GLU A 211 -2.96 25.15 -2.54
CA GLU A 211 -2.57 24.54 -3.80
C GLU A 211 -3.69 24.67 -4.85
N GLN A 212 -4.93 24.41 -4.47
CA GLN A 212 -6.09 24.58 -5.35
C GLN A 212 -6.25 26.04 -5.78
N SER A 213 -6.10 27.00 -4.87
CA SER A 213 -6.17 28.43 -5.21
C SER A 213 -5.05 28.87 -6.15
N GLN A 214 -3.83 28.36 -5.94
CA GLN A 214 -2.69 28.61 -6.83
C GLN A 214 -2.92 28.00 -8.20
N LYS A 215 -3.44 26.76 -8.28
CA LYS A 215 -3.76 26.09 -9.55
C LYS A 215 -4.81 26.86 -10.34
N VAL A 216 -5.85 27.36 -9.69
CA VAL A 216 -6.90 28.18 -10.32
C VAL A 216 -6.32 29.51 -10.82
N ALA A 217 -5.49 30.18 -10.01
CA ALA A 217 -4.84 31.44 -10.40
C ALA A 217 -3.90 31.26 -11.60
N LEU A 218 -3.11 30.18 -11.60
CA LEU A 218 -2.21 29.81 -12.69
C LEU A 218 -2.99 29.53 -13.98
N LEU A 219 -4.06 28.73 -13.92
CA LEU A 219 -4.90 28.47 -15.09
C LEU A 219 -5.54 29.75 -15.65
N LYS A 220 -6.00 30.64 -14.77
CA LYS A 220 -6.52 31.93 -15.19
C LYS A 220 -5.44 32.74 -15.91
N ALA A 221 -4.22 32.81 -15.34
CA ALA A 221 -3.11 33.53 -15.96
C ALA A 221 -2.72 32.98 -17.34
N ILE A 222 -2.73 31.66 -17.53
CA ILE A 222 -2.48 31.00 -18.83
C ILE A 222 -3.59 31.32 -19.83
N LYS A 223 -4.86 31.27 -19.40
CA LYS A 223 -6.03 31.61 -20.23
C LYS A 223 -6.03 33.08 -20.65
N ASP A 224 -5.77 33.99 -19.71
CA ASP A 224 -5.72 35.44 -19.97
C ASP A 224 -4.62 35.80 -20.98
N ARG A 225 -3.57 34.96 -21.06
CA ARG A 225 -2.47 35.08 -22.04
C ARG A 225 -2.73 34.36 -23.37
N ASN A 226 -3.90 33.75 -23.59
CA ASN A 226 -4.23 32.99 -24.80
C ASN A 226 -3.27 31.83 -25.13
N ILE A 227 -2.61 31.26 -24.13
CA ILE A 227 -1.70 30.12 -24.31
C ILE A 227 -2.53 28.84 -24.43
N ARG A 228 -2.23 28.03 -25.44
CA ARG A 228 -2.94 26.77 -25.72
C ARG A 228 -2.19 25.61 -25.12
N LEU A 229 -2.91 24.76 -24.38
CA LEU A 229 -2.37 23.53 -23.82
C LEU A 229 -2.82 22.35 -24.69
N SER A 230 -1.92 21.42 -24.98
CA SER A 230 -2.26 20.18 -25.68
C SER A 230 -3.06 19.27 -24.73
N PRO A 231 -4.21 18.72 -25.17
CA PRO A 231 -4.98 17.78 -24.36
C PRO A 231 -4.19 16.47 -24.23
N VAL A 232 -3.78 16.12 -23.02
CA VAL A 232 -3.28 14.77 -22.71
C VAL A 232 -4.51 13.87 -22.48
N PRO A 233 -4.64 12.72 -23.18
CA PRO A 233 -5.71 11.78 -22.91
C PRO A 233 -5.56 11.25 -21.48
N SER A 234 -6.45 11.67 -20.58
CA SER A 234 -6.50 11.22 -19.18
C SER A 234 -7.35 9.95 -19.08
N THR A 235 -6.87 8.96 -18.31
CA THR A 235 -7.58 7.72 -17.99
C THR A 235 -8.56 7.83 -16.82
N ASP A 236 -8.56 8.93 -16.06
CA ASP A 236 -9.36 9.05 -14.83
C ASP A 236 -10.44 10.14 -14.95
N GLU A 237 -11.67 9.70 -15.18
CA GLU A 237 -12.89 10.51 -15.04
C GLU A 237 -13.19 10.75 -13.55
N MET A 238 -12.57 11.76 -12.94
CA MET A 238 -13.08 12.33 -11.68
C MET A 238 -13.63 13.72 -11.89
N ALA A 239 -14.92 13.83 -11.57
CA ALA A 239 -15.82 14.95 -11.81
C ALA A 239 -15.31 16.28 -11.24
N ILE A 240 -14.72 17.09 -12.11
CA ILE A 240 -14.64 18.54 -11.96
C ILE A 240 -15.56 19.13 -13.04
N SER A 241 -16.29 20.20 -12.70
CA SER A 241 -17.26 20.89 -13.58
C SER A 241 -16.82 20.91 -15.05
N LYS A 242 -17.74 20.61 -15.97
CA LYS A 242 -17.54 20.44 -17.43
C LYS A 242 -16.62 21.49 -18.08
N ASP A 243 -16.64 22.74 -17.63
CA ASP A 243 -15.79 23.84 -18.16
C ASP A 243 -14.30 23.80 -17.73
N LEU A 244 -13.95 22.93 -16.79
CA LEU A 244 -12.58 22.66 -16.30
C LEU A 244 -12.05 21.30 -16.74
N ALA A 245 -12.92 20.43 -17.28
CA ALA A 245 -12.58 19.08 -17.73
C ALA A 245 -11.91 19.06 -19.12
N GLU A 246 -12.12 20.09 -19.94
CA GLU A 246 -11.55 20.14 -21.31
C GLU A 246 -10.06 20.50 -21.37
N MET A 247 -9.45 20.92 -20.25
CA MET A 247 -8.02 21.23 -20.17
C MET A 247 -7.39 20.25 -19.20
N SER A 248 -6.88 19.13 -19.72
CA SER A 248 -6.27 18.06 -18.92
C SER A 248 -5.23 18.61 -17.95
N LEU A 249 -5.64 18.68 -16.68
CA LEU A 249 -4.93 19.26 -15.54
C LEU A 249 -3.70 18.45 -15.15
N ASP A 250 -3.60 17.20 -15.61
CA ASP A 250 -2.49 16.29 -15.30
C ASP A 250 -1.22 16.64 -16.08
N GLY A 251 -1.35 17.29 -17.24
CA GLY A 251 -0.21 17.72 -18.04
C GLY A 251 0.66 18.77 -17.34
N LEU A 252 0.07 19.69 -16.56
CA LEU A 252 0.82 20.73 -15.83
C LEU A 252 1.43 20.21 -14.52
N SER A 253 0.91 19.11 -13.99
CA SER A 253 1.40 18.47 -12.75
C SER A 253 2.33 17.29 -13.00
N SER A 254 2.38 16.78 -14.23
CA SER A 254 3.33 15.78 -14.73
C SER A 254 4.74 16.15 -14.30
N GLU A 255 5.38 15.29 -13.51
CA GLU A 255 6.80 15.44 -13.18
C GLU A 255 7.58 15.27 -14.49
N SER A 256 8.03 16.39 -15.06
CA SER A 256 9.19 16.36 -15.96
C SER A 256 10.34 15.67 -15.21
N GLY A 257 11.27 15.01 -15.90
CA GLY A 257 12.38 14.27 -15.24
C GLY A 257 13.24 15.11 -14.26
N SER A 258 13.08 16.43 -14.27
CA SER A 258 13.71 17.42 -13.39
C SER A 258 12.82 17.93 -12.24
N GLY A 259 11.52 17.63 -12.24
CA GLY A 259 10.55 18.07 -11.23
C GLY A 259 10.11 19.55 -11.32
N ALA A 260 10.61 20.32 -12.30
CA ALA A 260 10.24 21.73 -12.47
C ALA A 260 8.89 21.86 -13.21
N LYS A 261 8.08 22.83 -12.76
CA LYS A 261 6.70 23.07 -13.20
C LYS A 261 6.49 24.54 -13.47
N VAL A 262 5.52 24.88 -14.32
CA VAL A 262 5.13 26.26 -14.52
C VAL A 262 4.53 26.83 -13.24
N TYR A 263 4.92 28.03 -12.87
CA TYR A 263 4.37 28.75 -11.73
C TYR A 263 4.15 30.24 -12.06
N LEU A 264 3.27 30.85 -11.27
CA LEU A 264 2.95 32.27 -11.34
C LEU A 264 3.76 32.99 -10.26
N GLU A 265 4.57 33.96 -10.65
CA GLU A 265 5.34 34.81 -9.74
C GLU A 265 4.46 35.85 -9.05
N ASP A 266 4.97 36.44 -7.96
CA ASP A 266 4.27 37.50 -7.22
C ASP A 266 4.05 38.78 -8.06
N THR A 267 4.89 38.98 -9.09
CA THR A 267 4.77 40.05 -10.10
C THR A 267 3.58 39.82 -11.05
N GLY A 268 3.01 38.62 -11.07
CA GLY A 268 1.95 38.21 -11.99
C GLY A 268 2.47 37.61 -13.30
N SER A 269 3.79 37.49 -13.48
CA SER A 269 4.41 36.86 -14.66
C SER A 269 4.47 35.34 -14.53
N LEU A 270 4.38 34.63 -15.65
CA LEU A 270 4.58 33.17 -15.69
C LEU A 270 6.04 32.81 -15.95
N THR A 271 6.50 31.78 -15.24
CA THR A 271 7.82 31.18 -15.47
C THR A 271 7.64 29.71 -15.82
N TRP A 272 8.17 29.32 -16.98
CA TRP A 272 7.97 28.01 -17.59
C TRP A 272 9.24 27.15 -17.55
N PRO A 273 9.13 25.84 -17.32
CA PRO A 273 10.20 24.92 -17.69
C PRO A 273 10.23 24.79 -19.22
N VAL A 274 11.39 24.94 -19.86
CA VAL A 274 11.53 24.93 -21.33
C VAL A 274 12.57 23.89 -21.76
N LEU A 275 12.27 23.19 -22.84
CA LEU A 275 13.16 22.22 -23.48
C LEU A 275 13.69 22.76 -24.80
N PHE A 276 15.02 22.74 -24.96
CA PHE A 276 15.67 22.91 -26.26
C PHE A 276 16.15 21.56 -26.77
N LEU A 277 15.81 21.27 -28.02
CA LEU A 277 16.07 19.99 -28.68
C LEU A 277 17.09 20.23 -29.79
N TYR A 278 18.17 19.44 -29.78
CA TYR A 278 19.25 19.48 -30.77
C TYR A 278 19.22 18.19 -31.61
N PRO A 279 18.33 18.11 -32.61
CA PRO A 279 18.11 16.87 -33.36
C PRO A 279 19.34 16.38 -34.12
N GLU A 280 20.29 17.26 -34.47
CA GLU A 280 21.55 16.89 -35.13
C GLU A 280 22.39 15.92 -34.28
N HIS A 281 22.41 16.16 -32.98
CA HIS A 281 23.25 15.42 -32.04
C HIS A 281 22.44 14.53 -31.08
N GLY A 282 21.09 14.52 -31.22
CA GLY A 282 20.20 13.81 -30.31
C GLY A 282 20.29 14.31 -28.86
N GLN A 283 20.66 15.57 -28.67
CA GLN A 283 20.85 16.19 -27.36
C GLN A 283 19.65 17.05 -26.98
N THR A 284 19.50 17.32 -25.68
CA THR A 284 18.46 18.20 -25.16
C THR A 284 18.99 19.01 -23.99
N ASP A 285 18.64 20.29 -23.92
CA ASP A 285 18.84 21.11 -22.73
C ASP A 285 17.51 21.43 -22.06
N PHE A 286 17.54 21.44 -20.73
CA PHE A 286 16.38 21.75 -19.90
C PHE A 286 16.62 23.02 -19.08
N ILE A 287 15.79 24.03 -19.32
CA ILE A 287 15.76 25.27 -18.55
C ILE A 287 14.63 25.14 -17.53
N SER A 288 14.96 25.11 -16.23
CA SER A 288 13.96 24.92 -15.17
C SER A 288 13.04 26.11 -14.95
N ALA A 289 13.51 27.32 -15.25
CA ALA A 289 12.82 28.57 -15.03
C ALA A 289 13.11 29.57 -16.15
N PHE A 290 12.25 29.59 -17.16
CA PHE A 290 12.26 30.55 -18.26
C PHE A 290 11.13 31.57 -18.05
N HIS A 291 11.48 32.79 -17.70
CA HIS A 291 10.50 33.87 -17.49
C HIS A 291 9.84 34.25 -18.82
N GLU A 292 8.53 34.44 -18.84
CA GLU A 292 7.78 34.59 -20.09
C GLU A 292 8.18 35.83 -20.93
N GLU A 293 8.69 36.89 -20.28
CA GLU A 293 9.17 38.10 -20.94
C GLU A 293 10.66 38.04 -21.32
N SER A 294 11.37 36.97 -20.97
CA SER A 294 12.75 36.76 -21.41
C SER A 294 12.79 36.43 -22.89
N ARG A 295 13.82 36.91 -23.59
CA ARG A 295 14.05 36.59 -25.00
C ARG A 295 14.84 35.30 -25.12
N PHE A 296 14.63 34.58 -26.23
CA PHE A 296 15.40 33.36 -26.48
C PHE A 296 16.90 33.62 -26.62
N VAL A 297 17.28 34.71 -27.27
CA VAL A 297 18.69 35.09 -27.48
C VAL A 297 19.44 35.26 -26.15
N ASP A 298 18.78 35.82 -25.12
CA ASP A 298 19.41 36.03 -23.81
C ASP A 298 19.76 34.69 -23.16
N HIS A 299 18.91 33.67 -23.31
CA HIS A 299 19.19 32.32 -22.83
C HIS A 299 20.25 31.61 -23.70
N LEU A 300 20.14 31.70 -25.04
CA LEU A 300 21.09 31.06 -25.96
C LEU A 300 22.52 31.58 -25.76
N VAL A 301 22.70 32.89 -25.53
CA VAL A 301 24.03 33.47 -25.27
C VAL A 301 24.67 32.89 -24.02
N VAL A 302 23.89 32.68 -22.95
CA VAL A 302 24.40 32.08 -21.70
C VAL A 302 24.66 30.58 -21.88
N MET A 303 23.76 29.86 -22.55
CA MET A 303 23.88 28.41 -22.75
C MET A 303 25.10 28.03 -23.63
N PHE A 304 25.39 28.85 -24.63
CA PHE A 304 26.48 28.63 -25.58
C PHE A 304 27.66 29.59 -25.35
N GLU A 305 27.82 30.15 -24.14
CA GLU A 305 29.00 30.93 -23.76
C GLU A 305 30.26 30.06 -23.87
N GLU A 306 30.17 28.81 -23.41
CA GLU A 306 31.15 27.76 -23.66
C GLU A 306 30.57 26.74 -24.65
N SER A 307 31.35 26.38 -25.68
CA SER A 307 30.90 25.37 -26.65
C SER A 307 30.71 24.02 -25.95
N PRO A 308 29.54 23.38 -26.10
CA PRO A 308 29.27 22.11 -25.44
C PRO A 308 30.18 21.00 -25.99
N ALA A 309 30.50 19.99 -25.17
CA ALA A 309 31.46 18.94 -25.52
C ALA A 309 31.05 18.11 -26.76
N TRP A 310 29.76 18.06 -27.07
CA TRP A 310 29.22 17.37 -28.24
C TRP A 310 29.31 18.19 -29.53
N ASP A 311 29.53 19.51 -29.45
CA ASP A 311 29.73 20.39 -30.59
C ASP A 311 31.22 20.42 -30.99
N THR A 312 31.69 19.31 -31.57
CA THR A 312 33.08 19.15 -32.01
C THR A 312 33.49 20.14 -33.10
N GLU A 313 32.52 20.61 -33.90
CA GLU A 313 32.72 21.56 -35.01
C GLU A 313 32.61 23.03 -34.56
N ARG A 314 32.20 23.28 -33.31
CA ARG A 314 31.97 24.63 -32.73
C ARG A 314 31.03 25.49 -33.57
N LYS A 315 29.97 24.87 -34.10
CA LYS A 315 28.99 25.50 -34.99
C LYS A 315 27.77 26.07 -34.26
N TYR A 316 27.55 25.68 -33.00
CA TYR A 316 26.43 26.17 -32.20
C TYR A 316 26.73 27.55 -31.58
N VAL A 317 26.81 28.56 -32.44
CA VAL A 317 27.05 29.96 -32.05
C VAL A 317 25.72 30.70 -32.02
N PRO A 318 25.35 31.44 -30.96
CA PRO A 318 24.02 32.07 -30.80
C PRO A 318 23.50 32.85 -32.02
N LYS A 319 24.39 33.50 -32.80
CA LYS A 319 24.02 34.27 -34.00
C LYS A 319 23.66 33.41 -35.22
N GLU A 320 24.16 32.17 -35.24
CA GLU A 320 23.93 31.19 -36.29
C GLU A 320 22.85 30.17 -35.90
N LEU A 321 22.22 30.31 -34.72
CA LEU A 321 21.15 29.42 -34.29
C LEU A 321 19.80 29.91 -34.78
N GLU A 322 19.03 28.98 -35.36
CA GLU A 322 17.65 29.16 -35.73
C GLU A 322 16.77 28.28 -34.83
N LEU A 323 15.70 28.89 -34.33
CA LEU A 323 14.74 28.23 -33.45
C LEU A 323 13.48 27.88 -34.22
N TYR A 324 12.90 26.72 -33.90
CA TYR A 324 11.66 26.26 -34.51
C TYR A 324 10.73 25.62 -33.49
N PHE A 325 9.44 25.66 -33.76
CA PHE A 325 8.47 24.77 -33.13
C PHE A 325 7.68 24.00 -34.18
N GLU A 326 7.17 22.84 -33.79
CA GLU A 326 6.38 21.96 -34.65
C GLU A 326 4.89 22.08 -34.34
N ASP A 327 4.11 22.25 -35.41
CA ASP A 327 2.66 22.16 -35.38
C ASP A 327 2.25 20.72 -35.70
N GLU A 328 2.04 19.92 -34.66
CA GLU A 328 1.80 18.49 -34.81
C GLU A 328 0.52 18.12 -35.54
N GLU A 329 -0.49 19.00 -35.57
CA GLU A 329 -1.70 18.73 -36.33
C GLU A 329 -1.45 18.76 -37.84
N ARG A 330 -0.48 19.56 -38.29
CA ARG A 330 -0.16 19.75 -39.71
C ARG A 330 1.17 19.13 -40.13
N GLY A 331 2.07 18.87 -39.18
CA GLY A 331 3.47 18.51 -39.45
C GLY A 331 4.29 19.68 -40.00
N ASP A 332 3.79 20.91 -39.87
CA ASP A 332 4.47 22.13 -40.32
C ASP A 332 5.45 22.62 -39.24
N LEU A 333 6.56 23.22 -39.67
CA LEU A 333 7.50 23.90 -38.77
C LEU A 333 7.29 25.41 -38.84
N TYR A 334 7.49 26.08 -37.72
CA TYR A 334 7.43 27.54 -37.61
C TYR A 334 8.76 28.03 -37.06
N GLN A 335 9.44 28.89 -37.81
CA GLN A 335 10.67 29.53 -37.39
C GLN A 335 10.35 30.63 -36.37
N ILE A 336 11.13 30.67 -35.29
CA ILE A 336 11.02 31.67 -34.23
C ILE A 336 12.19 32.64 -34.38
N ASN A 337 11.90 33.93 -34.33
CA ASN A 337 12.94 34.94 -34.21
C ASN A 337 13.54 34.91 -32.80
N PRO A 338 14.86 34.66 -32.61
CA PRO A 338 15.46 34.58 -31.28
C PRO A 338 15.32 35.85 -30.41
N GLU A 339 15.02 37.01 -31.03
CA GLU A 339 14.76 38.26 -30.31
C GLU A 339 13.35 38.34 -29.69
N THR A 340 12.42 37.43 -30.04
CA THR A 340 11.07 37.43 -29.45
C THR A 340 11.10 36.88 -28.02
N THR A 341 10.09 37.24 -27.24
CA THR A 341 9.91 36.69 -25.90
C THR A 341 9.27 35.31 -25.95
N LEU A 342 9.42 34.52 -24.88
CA LEU A 342 8.71 33.25 -24.76
C LEU A 342 7.19 33.44 -24.88
N LEU A 343 6.65 34.48 -24.23
CA LEU A 343 5.20 34.77 -24.25
C LEU A 343 4.67 34.96 -25.68
N GLU A 344 5.36 35.72 -26.51
CA GLU A 344 4.97 35.96 -27.91
C GLU A 344 4.89 34.65 -28.70
N THR A 345 5.84 33.74 -28.49
CA THR A 345 5.84 32.42 -29.14
C THR A 345 4.71 31.53 -28.60
N LEU A 346 4.48 31.51 -27.29
CA LEU A 346 3.41 30.72 -26.67
C LEU A 346 2.00 31.22 -27.03
N GLN A 347 1.87 32.49 -27.40
CA GLN A 347 0.64 33.11 -27.91
C GLN A 347 0.33 32.75 -29.36
N HIS A 348 1.27 32.14 -30.08
CA HIS A 348 1.07 31.78 -31.47
C HIS A 348 -0.08 30.77 -31.62
N LYS A 349 -0.98 31.01 -32.59
CA LYS A 349 -2.22 30.22 -32.76
C LYS A 349 -1.98 28.72 -33.03
N ARG A 350 -0.80 28.37 -33.51
CA ARG A 350 -0.40 26.99 -33.84
C ARG A 350 0.56 26.39 -32.82
N TYR A 351 0.91 27.12 -31.76
CA TYR A 351 1.71 26.57 -30.67
C TYR A 351 0.80 25.93 -29.62
N PHE A 352 1.14 24.71 -29.20
CA PHE A 352 0.45 24.00 -28.13
C PHE A 352 1.47 23.49 -27.12
N VAL A 353 1.36 23.95 -25.88
CA VAL A 353 2.24 23.50 -24.79
C VAL A 353 1.87 22.07 -24.41
N LYS A 354 2.85 21.18 -24.42
CA LYS A 354 2.71 19.77 -24.04
C LYS A 354 3.20 19.55 -22.63
N ALA A 355 2.41 18.86 -21.82
CA ALA A 355 2.79 18.50 -20.44
C ALA A 355 3.42 19.66 -19.65
N GLY A 356 2.87 20.89 -19.83
CA GLY A 356 3.35 22.10 -19.16
C GLY A 356 4.79 22.53 -19.47
N THR A 357 5.42 21.96 -20.50
CA THR A 357 6.82 22.20 -20.86
C THR A 357 6.91 22.57 -22.33
N PRO A 358 7.02 23.86 -22.68
CA PRO A 358 7.32 24.29 -24.03
C PRO A 358 8.61 23.66 -24.55
N ALA A 359 8.60 23.16 -25.78
CA ALA A 359 9.76 22.58 -26.44
C ALA A 359 10.05 23.33 -27.75
N PHE A 360 11.33 23.51 -28.04
CA PHE A 360 11.81 24.22 -29.23
C PHE A 360 12.98 23.45 -29.86
N LEU A 361 12.96 23.33 -31.18
CA LEU A 361 14.04 22.76 -31.97
C LEU A 361 15.08 23.84 -32.22
N VAL A 362 16.35 23.50 -32.04
CA VAL A 362 17.49 24.40 -32.29
C VAL A 362 18.34 23.80 -33.41
N LEU A 363 18.46 24.54 -34.51
CA LEU A 363 19.22 24.15 -35.69
C LEU A 363 20.27 25.21 -36.01
N VAL A 364 21.38 24.79 -36.60
CA VAL A 364 22.41 25.74 -37.07
C VAL A 364 22.05 26.20 -38.48
N LYS A 365 22.05 27.50 -38.70
CA LYS A 365 21.78 28.14 -39.99
C LYS A 365 22.71 27.60 -41.05
N ASP A 366 22.15 27.31 -42.23
CA ASP A 366 22.86 26.83 -43.42
C ASP A 366 23.63 25.51 -43.29
N ALA A 367 23.59 24.84 -42.14
CA ALA A 367 24.28 23.58 -41.91
C ALA A 367 23.70 22.42 -42.76
N PRO A 368 24.53 21.43 -43.16
CA PRO A 368 24.08 20.29 -43.96
C PRO A 368 22.93 19.51 -43.30
N PHE A 369 23.00 19.32 -41.98
CA PHE A 369 21.95 18.65 -41.23
C PHE A 369 20.65 19.45 -41.27
N SER A 370 20.68 20.75 -41.00
CA SER A 370 19.49 21.62 -41.02
C SER A 370 18.79 21.59 -42.38
N LYS A 371 19.55 21.64 -43.49
CA LYS A 371 18.99 21.52 -44.86
C LYS A 371 18.31 20.18 -45.08
N SER A 372 18.92 19.09 -44.61
CA SER A 372 18.36 17.74 -44.69
C SER A 372 17.11 17.57 -43.80
N TYR A 373 17.15 18.11 -42.57
CA TYR A 373 16.07 18.00 -41.60
C TYR A 373 14.82 18.79 -42.00
N LEU A 374 15.01 19.95 -42.63
CA LEU A 374 13.93 20.79 -43.16
C LEU A 374 13.46 20.32 -44.56
N PHE A 375 14.17 19.40 -45.22
CA PHE A 375 13.82 18.93 -46.56
C PHE A 375 12.47 18.21 -46.55
N GLY A 376 11.53 18.71 -47.35
CA GLY A 376 10.18 18.16 -47.44
C GLY A 376 9.22 18.58 -46.33
N LYS A 377 9.65 19.43 -45.38
CA LYS A 377 8.78 20.05 -44.37
C LYS A 377 8.35 21.44 -44.84
N THR A 378 7.10 21.81 -44.59
CA THR A 378 6.64 23.20 -44.78
C THR A 378 7.14 24.04 -43.63
N VAL A 379 7.93 25.09 -43.91
CA VAL A 379 8.44 26.02 -42.91
C VAL A 379 7.77 27.38 -43.08
N HIS A 380 7.13 27.86 -42.01
CA HIS A 380 6.54 29.20 -41.92
C HIS A 380 7.43 30.09 -41.04
N GLN A 381 7.31 31.41 -41.17
CA GLN A 381 7.99 32.41 -40.34
C GLN A 381 6.99 33.23 -39.53
#